data_AF-A0A251X955-F1
#
_entry.id   AF-A0A251X955-F1
#
_cell.length_a   1.000
_cell.length_b   1.000
_cell.length_c   1.000
_cell.angle_alpha   90.00
_cell.angle_beta   90.00
_cell.angle_gamma   90.00
#
_symmetry.space_group_name_H-M   'P 1'
#
loop_
_entity.id
_entity.type
_entity.pdbx_description
1 polymer ?
#
loop_
_entity_poly.entity_id
_entity_poly.type
_entity_poly.pdbx_seq_one_letter_code
_entity_poly.pdbx_strand_id
1 'polypeptide(L)' 'MSGLILVLEIHLFPKLMEFAKKYKYKIVLADHQNYYPDLSFVKSDNEDIKFAVDFKTTYRLSDKPYLCNGFTWLSW' A
#
# COMPACT_ATOMS: atom_id res chain seq x y z
N MET A 1 -7.78 -15.98 1.19
CA MET A 1 -6.94 -14.99 0.46
C MET A 1 -6.74 -13.67 1.22
N SER A 2 -7.63 -13.28 2.13
CA SER A 2 -7.47 -12.06 2.96
C SER A 2 -6.29 -12.08 3.95
N GLY A 3 -5.82 -13.26 4.37
CA GLY A 3 -4.75 -13.36 5.38
C GLY A 3 -3.33 -12.99 4.88
N LEU A 4 -3.04 -13.11 3.59
CA LEU A 4 -1.70 -12.89 3.04
C LEU A 4 -1.35 -11.39 2.95
N ILE A 5 -2.33 -10.55 2.64
CA ILE A 5 -2.12 -9.10 2.53
C ILE A 5 -1.79 -8.50 3.90
N LEU A 6 -2.49 -8.96 4.94
CA LEU A 6 -2.30 -8.53 6.32
C LEU A 6 -0.86 -8.79 6.82
N VAL A 7 -0.28 -9.95 6.45
CA VAL A 7 1.09 -10.30 6.83
C VAL A 7 2.10 -9.40 6.12
N LEU A 8 1.91 -9.12 4.83
CA LEU A 8 2.81 -8.27 4.04
C LEU A 8 2.73 -6.81 4.50
N GLU A 9 1.54 -6.30 4.80
CA GLU A 9 1.34 -4.95 5.35
C GLU A 9 2.10 -4.76 6.67
N ILE A 10 2.02 -5.72 7.60
CA ILE A 10 2.74 -5.64 8.88
C ILE A 10 4.26 -5.56 8.68
N HIS A 11 4.81 -6.28 7.69
CA HIS A 11 6.26 -6.24 7.42
C HIS A 11 6.68 -5.00 6.63
N LEU A 12 5.82 -4.48 5.74
CA LEU A 12 6.11 -3.26 4.98
C LEU A 12 5.99 -1.99 5.84
N PHE A 13 5.07 -1.98 6.81
CA PHE A 13 4.74 -0.78 7.58
C PHE A 13 5.96 -0.14 8.27
N PRO A 14 6.87 -0.88 8.95
CA PRO A 14 8.09 -0.31 9.52
C PRO A 14 8.97 0.39 8.48
N LYS A 15 9.05 -0.15 7.26
CA LYS A 15 9.83 0.44 6.16
C LYS A 15 9.19 1.69 5.59
N LEU A 16 7.86 1.72 5.49
CA LEU A 16 7.12 2.91 5.11
C LEU A 16 7.29 4.02 6.14
N MET A 17 7.28 3.69 7.45
CA MET A 17 7.57 4.65 8.51
C MET A 17 9.00 5.19 8.45
N GLU A 18 9.99 4.34 8.18
CA GLU A 18 11.38 4.74 7.99
C GLU A 18 11.52 5.72 6.81
N PHE A 19 10.87 5.41 5.69
CA PHE A 19 10.80 6.28 4.51
C PHE A 19 10.15 7.63 4.85
N ALA A 20 8.97 7.62 5.50
CA ALA A 20 8.25 8.82 5.87
C ALA A 20 9.09 9.75 6.76
N LYS A 21 9.74 9.18 7.78
CA LYS A 21 10.64 9.93 8.67
C LYS A 21 11.81 10.54 7.91
N LYS A 22 12.46 9.76 7.03
CA LYS A 22 13.63 10.21 6.26
C LYS A 22 13.30 11.37 5.32
N TYR A 23 12.14 11.34 4.66
CA TYR A 23 11.76 12.33 3.66
C TYR A 23 10.75 13.38 4.16
N LYS A 24 10.48 13.43 5.47
CA LYS A 24 9.56 14.38 6.12
C LYS A 24 8.13 14.29 5.58
N TYR A 25 7.58 13.08 5.58
CA TYR A 25 6.16 12.82 5.36
C TYR A 25 5.49 12.32 6.64
N LYS A 26 4.19 12.62 6.76
CA LYS A 26 3.25 12.00 7.70
C LYS A 26 2.55 10.86 6.99
N ILE A 27 2.34 9.75 7.71
CA ILE A 27 1.51 8.63 7.23
C ILE A 27 0.09 8.83 7.76
N VAL A 28 -0.89 8.78 6.87
CA VAL A 28 -2.32 8.79 7.19
C VAL A 28 -2.92 7.48 6.69
N LEU A 29 -3.51 6.69 7.58
CA LEU A 29 -4.22 5.46 7.22
C LEU A 29 -5.69 5.80 6.91
N ALA A 30 -6.35 5.00 6.08
CA ALA A 30 -7.79 5.14 5.87
C ALA A 30 -8.56 4.84 7.17
N ASP A 31 -9.51 5.72 7.53
CA ASP A 31 -10.34 5.55 8.74
C ASP A 31 -11.36 4.41 8.64
N HIS A 32 -11.66 3.96 7.41
CA HIS A 32 -12.66 2.92 7.14
C HIS A 32 -12.07 1.78 6.31
N GLN A 33 -12.44 0.54 6.65
CA GLN A 33 -12.17 -0.62 5.79
C GLN A 33 -12.87 -0.44 4.44
N ASN A 34 -12.15 -0.70 3.34
CA ASN A 34 -12.56 -0.54 1.93
C ASN A 34 -12.54 0.89 1.36
N TYR A 35 -11.82 1.83 1.98
CA TYR A 35 -11.55 3.15 1.39
C TYR A 35 -10.17 3.18 0.73
N TYR A 36 -10.11 3.67 -0.51
CA TYR A 36 -8.83 4.03 -1.13
C TYR A 36 -8.40 5.42 -0.63
N PRO A 37 -7.09 5.65 -0.47
CA PRO A 37 -6.00 4.67 -0.51
C PRO A 37 -5.83 3.98 0.85
N ASP A 38 -5.20 2.80 0.88
CA ASP A 38 -4.86 2.13 2.15
C ASP A 38 -4.02 3.05 3.06
N LEU A 39 -3.11 3.81 2.44
CA LEU A 39 -2.23 4.75 3.11
C LEU A 39 -2.00 5.99 2.24
N SER A 40 -1.84 7.15 2.89
CA SER A 40 -1.38 8.39 2.26
C SER A 40 -0.11 8.89 2.92
N PHE A 41 0.88 9.29 2.12
CA PHE A 41 1.96 10.15 2.57
C PHE A 41 1.58 11.61 2.35
N VAL A 42 1.56 12.40 3.41
CA VAL A 42 1.30 13.85 3.38
C VAL A 42 2.58 14.57 3.77
N LYS A 43 3.07 15.49 2.93
CA LYS A 43 4.35 16.16 3.20
C LYS A 43 4.23 17.04 4.44
N SER A 44 5.20 16.95 5.35
CA SER A 44 5.11 17.60 6.65
C SER A 44 5.21 19.13 6.59
N ASP A 45 5.84 19.68 5.55
CA ASP A 45 6.03 21.11 5.33
C ASP A 45 5.01 21.71 4.33
N ASN A 46 4.24 20.88 3.63
CA ASN A 46 3.20 21.30 2.69
C ASN A 46 2.13 20.20 2.56
N GLU A 47 0.98 20.40 3.20
CA GLU A 47 -0.08 19.40 3.24
C GLU A 47 -0.83 19.25 1.90
N ASP A 48 -0.61 20.12 0.91
CA ASP A 48 -1.16 19.96 -0.44
C ASP A 48 -0.44 18.86 -1.23
N ILE A 49 0.79 18.49 -0.84
CA ILE A 49 1.56 17.42 -1.47
C ILE A 49 1.21 16.10 -0.79
N LYS A 50 0.45 15.27 -1.51
CA LYS A 50 -0.01 13.96 -1.04
C LYS A 50 0.29 12.86 -2.05
N PHE A 51 0.71 11.69 -1.56
CA PHE A 51 0.88 10.48 -2.35
C PHE A 51 -0.01 9.38 -1.81
N ALA A 52 -0.86 8.82 -2.67
CA ALA A 52 -1.70 7.67 -2.37
C ALA A 52 -0.88 6.38 -2.54
N VAL A 53 -1.01 5.45 -1.58
CA VAL A 53 -0.36 4.15 -1.56
C VAL A 53 -1.43 3.09 -1.36
N ASP A 54 -1.47 2.13 -2.27
CA ASP A 54 -2.46 1.06 -2.33
C ASP A 54 -1.72 -0.27 -2.49
N PHE A 55 -1.95 -1.20 -1.57
CA PHE A 55 -1.32 -2.51 -1.59
C PHE A 55 -2.17 -3.47 -2.41
N LYS A 56 -1.57 -4.00 -3.47
CA LYS A 56 -2.16 -5.06 -4.27
C LYS A 56 -1.29 -6.30 -4.18
N THR A 57 -1.91 -7.42 -3.86
CA THR A 57 -1.25 -8.74 -3.88
C THR A 57 -1.93 -9.62 -4.92
N THR A 58 -1.12 -10.41 -5.60
CA THR A 58 -1.57 -11.48 -6.49
C THR A 58 -0.70 -12.70 -6.21
N TYR A 59 -1.16 -13.86 -6.64
CA TYR A 59 -0.42 -15.11 -6.50
C TYR A 59 0.02 -15.61 -7.87
N ARG A 60 1.12 -16.36 -7.90
CA ARG A 60 1.55 -17.12 -9.08
C ARG A 60 1.41 -18.59 -8.78
N LEU A 61 1.01 -19.35 -9.80
CA LEU A 61 1.02 -20.80 -9.72
C LEU A 61 2.43 -21.31 -10.05
N SER A 62 2.91 -22.27 -9.26
CA SER A 62 4.27 -22.82 -9.39
C SER A 62 4.50 -23.57 -10.71
N ASP A 63 3.45 -24.13 -11.29
CA ASP A 63 3.45 -24.84 -12.57
C ASP A 63 3.36 -23.91 -13.80
N LYS A 64 2.98 -22.65 -13.61
CA LYS A 64 2.90 -21.62 -14.66
C LYS A 64 3.45 -20.27 -14.20
N PRO A 65 4.76 -20.16 -13.93
CA PRO A 65 5.38 -18.97 -13.34
C PRO A 65 5.35 -17.73 -14.24
N TYR A 66 5.16 -17.92 -15.56
CA TYR A 66 5.01 -16.87 -16.56
C TYR A 66 3.60 -16.26 -16.58
N LEU A 67 2.60 -16.94 -16.01
CA LEU A 67 1.24 -16.44 -15.86
C LEU A 67 1.10 -15.74 -14.51
N CYS A 68 1.11 -14.42 -14.54
CA CYS A 68 0.63 -13.61 -13.43
C CYS A 68 -0.82 -13.22 -13.74
N ASN A 69 -1.78 -13.60 -12.89
CA ASN A 69 -3.12 -13.02 -12.96
C ASN A 69 -2.96 -11.51 -12.77
N GLY A 70 -3.41 -10.72 -13.74
CA GLY A 70 -3.22 -9.27 -13.76
C GLY A 70 -3.69 -8.60 -12.46
N PHE A 71 -3.10 -7.45 -12.14
CA PHE A 71 -3.57 -6.66 -11.01
C PHE A 71 -4.91 -6.00 -11.38
N THR A 72 -5.91 -6.14 -10.50
CA THR A 72 -7.15 -5.40 -10.63
C THR A 72 -6.90 -3.95 -10.20
N TRP A 73 -7.04 -3.04 -11.16
CA TRP A 73 -7.19 -1.63 -10.86
C TRP A 73 -8.63 -1.43 -10.40
N LEU A 74 -8.83 -0.99 -9.16
CA LEU A 74 -10.13 -0.47 -8.76
C LEU A 74 -10.33 0.84 -9.52
N SER A 75 -11.29 0.88 -10.45
CA SER A 75 -11.80 2.16 -10.93
C SER A 75 -12.73 2.71 -9.85
N TRP A 76 -12.62 4.00 -9.59
CA TRP A 76 -13.60 4.75 -8.81
C TRP A 76 -14.93 4.84 -9.54
#